data_AF-Q71UR7-F1
#
_entry.id   AF-Q71UR7-F1
#
_cell.length_a   1.000
_cell.length_b   1.000
_cell.length_c   1.000
_cell.angle_alpha   90.00
_cell.angle_beta   90.00
_cell.angle_gamma   90.00
#
_symmetry.space_group_name_H-M   'P 1'
#
loop_
_entity.id
_entity.type
_entity.pdbx_description
1 polymer ?
#
loop_
_entity_poly.entity_id
_entity_poly.type
_entity_poly.pdbx_seq_one_letter_code
_entity_poly.pdbx_strand_id
1 'polypeptide(L)'
;ENPLVYCDGHGCSVAVHQACYGIVQVPTGPWFCRKCESQERAARVRCELCPHKDGALKRTDNGGWAHVVCALYIPEVQFAN
;
A
#
# COMPACT_ATOMS: atom_id res chain seq x y z
N GLU A 1 -2.76 15.13 -14.08
CA GLU A 1 -3.94 14.50 -13.47
C GLU A 1 -3.49 13.52 -12.39
N ASN A 2 -4.36 13.09 -11.48
CA ASN A 2 -4.03 12.15 -10.39
C ASN A 2 -5.10 11.04 -10.31
N PRO A 3 -5.09 10.09 -11.25
CA PRO A 3 -6.16 9.11 -11.38
C PRO A 3 -6.17 8.10 -10.22
N LEU A 4 -7.32 7.46 -10.03
CA LEU A 4 -7.43 6.26 -9.20
C LEU A 4 -6.91 5.04 -9.95
N VAL A 5 -6.07 4.25 -9.29
CA VAL A 5 -5.53 2.97 -9.76
C VAL A 5 -6.07 1.87 -8.86
N TYR A 6 -6.62 0.82 -9.46
CA TYR A 6 -7.21 -0.33 -8.80
C TYR A 6 -6.25 -1.52 -8.85
N CYS A 7 -6.16 -2.27 -7.77
CA CYS A 7 -5.36 -3.50 -7.71
C CYS A 7 -6.12 -4.66 -8.37
N ASP A 8 -5.47 -5.35 -9.31
CA ASP A 8 -6.00 -6.54 -10.00
C ASP A 8 -5.75 -7.84 -9.22
N GLY A 9 -5.24 -7.75 -7.99
CA GLY A 9 -5.02 -8.91 -7.13
C GLY A 9 -6.33 -9.58 -6.71
N HIS A 10 -6.40 -10.91 -6.80
CA HIS A 10 -7.60 -11.67 -6.44
C HIS A 10 -8.03 -11.41 -4.98
N GLY A 11 -9.26 -10.93 -4.80
CA GLY A 11 -9.80 -10.58 -3.48
C GLY A 11 -9.22 -9.30 -2.86
N CYS A 12 -8.51 -8.48 -3.64
CA CYS A 12 -7.98 -7.19 -3.19
C CYS A 12 -8.90 -6.05 -3.61
N SER A 13 -9.24 -5.17 -2.67
CA SER A 13 -10.08 -3.98 -2.91
C SER A 13 -9.30 -2.66 -2.87
N VAL A 14 -7.97 -2.72 -2.97
CA VAL A 14 -7.12 -1.53 -2.92
C VAL A 14 -7.37 -0.66 -4.15
N ALA A 15 -7.84 0.56 -3.91
CA ALA A 15 -7.94 1.64 -4.88
C ALA A 15 -7.24 2.86 -4.30
N VAL A 16 -6.31 3.45 -5.06
CA VAL A 16 -5.46 4.54 -4.58
C VAL A 16 -5.27 5.59 -5.65
N HIS A 17 -5.15 6.86 -5.26
CA HIS A 17 -4.64 7.86 -6.18
C HIS A 17 -3.17 7.57 -6.51
N GLN A 18 -2.78 7.78 -7.77
CA GLN A 18 -1.42 7.62 -8.26
C GLN A 18 -0.39 8.28 -7.33
N ALA A 19 -0.58 9.58 -7.04
CA ALA A 19 0.35 10.35 -6.21
C ALA A 19 0.34 9.92 -4.74
N CYS A 20 -0.83 9.57 -4.18
CA CYS A 20 -0.94 9.18 -2.77
C CYS A 20 -0.22 7.86 -2.48
N TYR A 21 -0.17 6.94 -3.45
CA TYR A 21 0.54 5.66 -3.30
C TYR A 21 1.95 5.66 -3.88
N GLY A 22 2.41 6.77 -4.48
CA GLY A 22 3.72 6.87 -5.11
C GLY A 22 3.87 6.00 -6.36
N ILE A 23 2.81 5.90 -7.18
CA ILE A 23 2.86 5.22 -8.47
C ILE A 23 3.49 6.18 -9.48
N VAL A 24 4.71 5.87 -9.95
CA VAL A 24 5.48 6.76 -10.85
C VAL A 24 4.77 6.95 -12.19
N GLN A 25 4.26 5.87 -12.76
CA GLN A 25 3.55 5.87 -14.03
C GLN A 25 2.28 5.03 -13.92
N VAL A 26 1.17 5.55 -14.45
CA VAL A 26 -0.08 4.80 -14.52
C VAL A 26 0.14 3.57 -15.40
N PRO A 27 -0.16 2.37 -14.88
CA PRO A 27 0.09 1.12 -15.59
C PRO A 27 -0.86 0.98 -16.78
N THR A 28 -0.34 0.51 -17.92
CA THR A 28 -1.13 0.22 -19.13
C THR A 28 -1.73 -1.19 -19.14
N GLY A 29 -1.40 -2.00 -18.13
CA GLY A 29 -1.86 -3.37 -17.93
C GLY A 29 -2.14 -3.63 -16.45
N PRO A 30 -2.19 -4.91 -16.03
CA PRO A 30 -2.50 -5.25 -14.65
C PRO A 30 -1.57 -4.59 -13.65
N TRP A 31 -2.14 -4.12 -12.55
CA TRP A 31 -1.38 -3.52 -11.46
C TRP A 31 -1.67 -4.21 -10.14
N PHE A 32 -0.61 -4.45 -9.38
CA PHE A 32 -0.70 -5.10 -8.09
C PHE A 32 -0.14 -4.16 -7.03
N CYS A 33 -0.91 -3.91 -5.98
CA CYS A 33 -0.39 -3.19 -4.82
C CYS A 33 0.74 -3.99 -4.16
N ARG A 34 1.55 -3.34 -3.31
CA ARG A 34 2.71 -4.00 -2.68
C ARG A 34 2.35 -5.29 -1.94
N LYS A 35 1.18 -5.33 -1.28
CA LYS A 35 0.65 -6.53 -0.60
C LYS A 35 0.40 -7.70 -1.56
N CYS A 36 -0.09 -7.43 -2.76
CA CYS A 36 -0.36 -8.47 -3.76
C CYS A 36 0.94 -8.91 -4.46
N GLU A 37 1.88 -7.98 -4.69
CA GLU A 37 3.20 -8.31 -5.25
C GLU A 37 4.05 -9.16 -4.30
N SER A 38 3.94 -8.96 -2.98
CA SER A 38 4.81 -9.64 -2.02
C SER A 38 4.58 -11.14 -1.89
N GLN A 39 3.42 -11.65 -2.33
CA GLN A 39 3.00 -13.07 -2.21
C GLN A 39 3.06 -13.65 -0.78
N GLU A 40 3.30 -12.81 0.22
CA GLU A 40 3.28 -13.19 1.63
C GLU A 40 1.88 -13.62 2.06
N ARG A 41 1.80 -14.57 3.00
CA ARG A 41 0.52 -14.98 3.57
C ARG A 41 -0.18 -13.74 4.16
N ALA A 42 -1.43 -13.52 3.81
CA ALA A 42 -2.21 -12.36 4.26
C ALA A 42 -2.19 -12.15 5.78
N ALA A 43 -2.06 -13.23 6.56
CA ALA A 43 -1.93 -13.16 8.02
C ALA A 43 -0.68 -12.40 8.51
N ARG A 44 0.39 -12.32 7.70
CA ARG A 44 1.66 -11.63 8.01
C ARG A 44 1.70 -10.18 7.51
N VAL A 45 0.82 -9.82 6.58
CA VAL A 45 0.75 -8.47 6.01
C VAL A 45 -0.26 -7.64 6.81
N ARG A 46 0.22 -6.98 7.86
CA ARG A 46 -0.59 -6.17 8.79
C ARG A 46 0.09 -4.86 9.10
N CYS A 47 -0.69 -3.80 9.21
CA CYS A 47 -0.17 -2.50 9.65
C CYS A 47 0.38 -2.60 11.07
N GLU A 48 1.61 -2.15 11.30
CA GLU A 48 2.23 -2.07 12.64
C GLU A 48 1.69 -0.89 13.46
N LEU A 49 1.01 0.06 12.80
CA LEU A 49 0.59 1.34 13.37
C LEU A 49 -0.90 1.37 13.76
N CYS A 50 -1.68 0.35 13.39
CA CYS A 50 -3.11 0.29 13.69
C CYS A 50 -3.64 -1.15 13.65
N PRO A 51 -4.80 -1.46 14.27
CA PRO A 51 -5.35 -2.81 14.27
C PRO A 51 -6.09 -3.22 12.98
N HIS A 52 -6.26 -2.33 12.00
CA HIS A 52 -7.00 -2.62 10.76
C HIS A 52 -6.19 -3.47 9.77
N LYS A 53 -6.89 -4.34 9.03
CA LYS A 53 -6.28 -5.33 8.10
C LYS A 53 -6.35 -4.92 6.62
N ASP A 54 -7.25 -4.01 6.30
CA ASP A 54 -7.57 -3.59 4.94
C ASP A 54 -7.05 -2.19 4.68
N GLY A 55 -6.74 -1.92 3.41
CA GLY A 55 -6.23 -0.64 2.97
C GLY A 55 -4.91 -0.77 2.22
N ALA A 56 -4.40 0.39 1.80
CA ALA A 56 -3.19 0.50 1.02
C ALA A 56 -1.95 0.43 1.93
N LEU A 57 -1.17 -0.63 1.81
CA LEU A 57 0.02 -0.89 2.61
C LEU A 57 1.30 -0.67 1.82
N LYS A 58 2.38 -0.29 2.52
CA LYS A 58 3.77 -0.30 2.04
C LYS A 58 4.64 -1.06 3.02
N ARG A 59 5.80 -1.54 2.54
CA ARG A 59 6.83 -2.10 3.41
C ARG A 59 7.50 -0.98 4.19
N THR A 60 7.80 -1.27 5.44
CA THR A 60 8.66 -0.45 6.30
C THR A 60 10.13 -0.90 6.15
N ASP A 61 11.05 -0.09 6.65
CA ASP A 61 12.50 -0.36 6.65
C ASP A 61 12.91 -1.48 7.61
N ASN A 62 12.14 -1.70 8.67
CA ASN A 62 12.29 -2.82 9.61
C ASN A 62 11.74 -4.17 9.07
N GLY A 63 11.26 -4.21 7.82
CA GLY A 63 10.72 -5.41 7.17
C GLY A 63 9.23 -5.69 7.42
N GLY A 64 8.56 -4.85 8.22
CA GLY A 64 7.13 -4.88 8.46
C GLY A 64 6.27 -4.23 7.38
N TRP A 65 5.05 -3.87 7.76
CA TRP A 65 4.07 -3.23 6.88
C TRP A 65 3.37 -2.08 7.61
N ALA A 66 3.12 -0.99 6.89
CA ALA A 66 2.36 0.14 7.40
C ALA A 66 1.34 0.62 6.36
N HIS A 67 0.18 1.07 6.82
CA HIS A 67 -0.75 1.74 5.93
C HIS A 67 -0.15 3.07 5.50
N VAL A 68 -0.32 3.42 4.22
CA VAL A 68 0.07 4.75 3.71
C VAL A 68 -0.63 5.84 4.51
N VAL A 69 -1.91 5.68 4.83
CA VAL A 69 -2.65 6.66 5.63
C VAL A 69 -2.11 6.76 7.07
N CYS A 70 -1.76 5.64 7.72
CA CYS A 70 -1.19 5.70 9.06
C CYS A 70 0.14 6.47 9.07
N ALA A 71 1.00 6.21 8.09
CA ALA A 71 2.27 6.91 7.93
C ALA A 71 2.10 8.42 7.60
N LEU A 72 0.99 8.82 6.99
CA LEU A 72 0.69 10.24 6.72
C LEU A 72 0.21 11.01 7.96
N TYR A 73 -0.43 10.33 8.92
CA TYR A 73 -1.09 10.98 10.06
C TYR A 73 -0.36 10.79 11.39
N ILE A 74 0.67 9.94 11.45
CA ILE A 74 1.53 9.79 12.63
C ILE A 74 2.79 10.63 12.40
N PRO A 75 3.00 11.73 13.16
CA PRO A 75 4.07 12.69 12.89
C PRO A 75 5.50 12.11 12.90
N GLU A 76 5.72 11.06 13.68
CA GLU A 76 7.02 10.40 13.84
C GLU A 76 7.35 9.44 12.69
N VAL A 77 6.37 9.13 11.83
CA VAL A 77 6.55 8.22 10.69
C VAL A 77 6.85 9.03 9.43
N GLN A 78 7.81 8.54 8.64
CA GLN A 78 8.27 9.21 7.43
C GLN A 78 8.35 8.21 6.27
N PHE A 79 8.24 8.73 5.05
CA PHE A 79 8.49 7.95 3.84
C PHE A 79 9.94 8.17 3.40
N ALA A 80 10.75 7.10 3.41
CA ALA A 80 12.01 7.06 2.68
C ALA A 80 11.73 6.71 1.22
N ASN A 81 12.28 7.48 0.28
CA ASN A 81 12.09 7.28 -1.17
C ASN A 81 13.31 6.61 -1.79
#